data_AF-A0A1S8PGY5-F1
#
_entry.id   AF-A0A1S8PGY5-F1
#
_cell.length_a   1.000
_cell.length_b   1.000
_cell.length_c   1.000
_cell.angle_alpha   90.00
_cell.angle_beta   90.00
_cell.angle_gamma   90.00
#
_symmetry.space_group_name_H-M   'P 1'
#
loop_
_entity.id
_entity.type
_entity.pdbx_description
1 polymer ?
#
loop_
_entity_poly.entity_id
_entity_poly.type
_entity_poly.pdbx_seq_one_letter_code
_entity_poly.pdbx_strand_id
1 'polypeptide(L)'
;MNYYIGTTLVKAQPMTRGEYNQFKGWEAPKGEDQTIDGYLVEDETGYTSWRPGCQFDKYYLKVDDNPNLPSGVSVGPQMVNDFIVDYEVFTKKDKITIVIATLVNGFTIVESSACVDPVNYNEEIGAEICKERIKNQVWNQLGFLLQTAYKGIKNN
;
A
#
# COMPACT_ATOMS: atom_id res chain seq x y z
N MET A 1 -18.34 19.97 -8.83
CA MET A 1 -17.31 19.37 -7.96
C MET A 1 -16.70 18.21 -8.72
N ASN A 2 -15.36 18.11 -8.75
CA ASN A 2 -14.65 17.07 -9.48
C ASN A 2 -13.87 16.18 -8.51
N TYR A 3 -13.63 14.93 -8.90
CA TYR A 3 -12.85 13.97 -8.12
C TYR A 3 -11.38 13.97 -8.56
N TYR A 4 -10.49 13.88 -7.59
CA TYR A 4 -9.04 13.81 -7.79
C TYR A 4 -8.47 12.69 -6.90
N ILE A 5 -7.42 12.01 -7.37
CA ILE A 5 -6.65 11.05 -6.58
C ILE A 5 -5.30 11.71 -6.26
N GLY A 6 -4.90 11.65 -5.00
CA GLY A 6 -3.61 12.17 -4.54
C GLY A 6 -2.88 11.14 -3.69
N THR A 7 -1.57 11.03 -3.92
CA THR A 7 -0.65 10.23 -3.12
C THR A 7 0.59 11.08 -2.87
N THR A 8 1.05 11.13 -1.61
CA THR A 8 2.22 11.91 -1.22
C THR A 8 3.05 11.10 -0.23
N LEU A 9 4.37 11.08 -0.42
CA LEU A 9 5.28 10.52 0.56
C LEU A 9 5.41 11.48 1.75
N VAL A 10 5.11 11.00 2.95
CA VAL A 10 5.08 11.81 4.16
C VAL A 10 5.85 11.13 5.29
N LYS A 11 6.32 11.94 6.24
CA LYS A 11 6.72 11.45 7.57
C LYS A 11 5.53 11.58 8.51
N ALA A 12 5.40 10.63 9.42
CA ALA A 12 4.35 10.67 10.42
C ALA A 12 4.85 10.21 11.78
N GLN A 13 4.35 10.82 12.84
CA GLN A 13 4.54 10.37 14.22
C GLN A 13 3.24 10.47 14.99
N PRO A 14 2.96 9.55 15.93
CA PRO A 14 1.79 9.63 16.78
C PRO A 14 1.72 10.97 17.51
N MET A 15 0.55 11.59 17.48
CA MET A 15 0.26 12.86 18.14
C MET A 15 -1.25 13.02 18.30
N THR A 16 -1.72 13.24 19.51
CA THR A 16 -3.13 13.57 19.77
C THR A 16 -3.51 14.92 19.17
N ARG A 17 -4.81 15.16 18.97
CA ARG A 17 -5.30 16.48 18.50
C ARG A 17 -4.84 17.64 19.40
N GLY A 18 -4.87 17.44 20.71
CA GLY A 18 -4.45 18.44 21.69
C GLY A 18 -2.97 18.77 21.61
N GLU A 19 -2.11 17.76 21.52
CA GLU A 19 -0.66 17.94 21.33
C GLU A 19 -0.37 18.67 20.02
N TYR A 20 -1.10 18.37 18.95
CA TYR A 20 -0.94 19.08 17.68
C TYR A 20 -1.34 20.57 17.79
N ASN A 21 -2.45 20.89 18.45
CA ASN A 21 -2.85 22.28 18.69
C ASN A 21 -1.79 23.04 19.50
N GLN A 22 -1.21 22.41 20.54
CA GLN A 22 -0.10 22.98 21.29
C GLN A 22 1.14 23.19 20.42
N PHE A 23 1.51 22.21 19.58
CA PHE A 23 2.62 22.31 18.63
C PHE A 23 2.46 23.49 17.65
N LYS A 24 1.23 23.78 17.21
CA LYS A 24 0.92 24.93 16.33
C LYS A 24 0.74 26.26 17.07
N GLY A 25 0.70 26.25 18.41
CA GLY A 25 0.37 27.42 19.22
C GLY A 25 -1.09 27.88 19.04
N TRP A 26 -1.99 26.95 18.69
CA TRP A 26 -3.41 27.23 18.49
C TRP A 26 -4.19 27.01 19.78
N GLU A 27 -5.15 27.91 20.04
CA GLU A 27 -6.16 27.64 21.06
C GLU A 27 -7.10 26.55 20.56
N ALA A 28 -7.29 25.51 21.38
CA ALA A 28 -8.19 24.42 21.05
C ALA A 28 -9.63 24.95 20.86
N PRO A 29 -10.31 24.58 19.75
CA PRO A 29 -11.70 24.99 19.55
C PRO A 29 -12.61 24.49 20.68
N LYS A 30 -13.54 25.34 21.11
CA LYS A 30 -14.45 25.02 22.22
C LYS A 30 -15.33 23.81 21.88
N GLY A 31 -15.30 22.78 22.73
CA GLY A 31 -16.12 21.58 22.58
C GLY A 31 -15.50 20.47 21.73
N GLU A 32 -14.29 20.67 21.20
CA GLU A 32 -13.55 19.62 20.51
C GLU A 32 -12.77 18.73 21.50
N ASP A 33 -12.94 17.41 21.38
CA ASP A 33 -12.17 16.41 22.14
C ASP A 33 -10.68 16.41 21.78
N GLN A 34 -9.84 16.96 22.65
CA GLN A 34 -8.40 17.06 22.41
C GLN A 34 -7.65 15.73 22.58
N THR A 35 -8.30 14.68 23.07
CA THR A 35 -7.67 13.38 23.37
C THR A 35 -7.70 12.39 22.22
N ILE A 36 -8.28 12.76 21.07
CA ILE A 36 -8.32 11.89 19.89
C ILE A 36 -6.91 11.57 19.42
N ASP A 37 -6.61 10.28 19.37
CA ASP A 37 -5.38 9.73 18.79
C ASP A 37 -5.28 10.05 17.30
N GLY A 38 -4.07 10.36 16.87
CA GLY A 38 -3.78 10.67 15.49
C GLY A 38 -2.31 10.76 15.22
N TYR A 39 -1.99 11.39 14.09
CA TYR A 39 -0.63 11.52 13.60
C TYR A 39 -0.39 12.96 13.17
N LEU A 40 0.73 13.52 13.61
CA LEU A 40 1.36 14.63 12.91
C LEU A 40 1.91 14.08 11.61
N VAL A 41 1.57 14.72 10.50
CA VAL A 41 2.03 14.36 9.15
C VAL A 41 2.76 15.54 8.55
N GLU A 42 3.98 15.29 8.07
CA GLU A 42 4.85 16.28 7.41
C GLU A 42 5.18 15.81 5.99
N ASP A 43 5.00 16.69 5.00
CA ASP A 43 5.40 16.44 3.62
C ASP A 43 6.82 16.93 3.31
N GLU A 44 7.30 16.71 2.08
CA GLU A 44 8.64 17.09 1.65
C GLU A 44 8.93 18.61 1.69
N THR A 45 7.89 19.45 1.75
CA THR A 45 8.02 20.91 1.85
C THR A 45 8.15 21.39 3.30
N GLY A 46 7.99 20.48 4.26
CA GLY A 46 7.90 20.79 5.69
C GLY A 46 6.51 21.27 6.11
N TYR A 47 5.51 21.18 5.23
CA TYR A 47 4.14 21.48 5.61
C TYR A 47 3.62 20.39 6.56
N THR A 48 3.10 20.83 7.69
CA THR A 48 2.59 19.97 8.76
C THR A 48 1.08 20.01 8.85
N SER A 49 0.47 18.84 9.02
CA SER A 49 -0.96 18.66 9.26
C SER A 49 -1.22 17.57 10.29
N TRP A 50 -2.44 17.49 10.81
CA TRP A 50 -2.86 16.41 11.70
C TRP A 50 -3.91 15.53 11.04
N ARG A 51 -3.79 14.22 11.23
CA ARG A 51 -4.73 13.21 10.74
C ARG A 51 -5.27 12.38 11.92
N PRO A 52 -6.59 12.20 12.05
CA PRO A 52 -7.14 11.24 13.00
C PRO A 52 -6.59 9.84 12.74
N GLY A 53 -6.32 9.06 13.79
CA GLY A 53 -5.68 7.75 13.68
C GLY A 53 -6.39 6.82 12.71
N CYS A 54 -7.72 6.71 12.83
CA CYS A 54 -8.53 5.87 11.94
C CYS A 54 -8.47 6.27 10.45
N GLN A 55 -8.21 7.55 10.14
CA GLN A 55 -8.01 7.99 8.76
C GLN A 55 -6.57 7.71 8.31
N PHE A 56 -5.60 7.93 9.20
CA PHE A 56 -4.20 7.64 8.91
C PHE A 56 -4.00 6.16 8.59
N ASP A 57 -4.47 5.27 9.47
CA ASP A 57 -4.34 3.82 9.32
C ASP A 57 -5.02 3.27 8.05
N LYS A 58 -6.05 3.97 7.56
CA LYS A 58 -6.77 3.58 6.36
C LYS A 58 -6.09 4.00 5.06
N TYR A 59 -5.48 5.19 5.03
CA TYR A 59 -5.03 5.82 3.79
C TYR A 59 -3.50 5.85 3.62
N TYR A 60 -2.74 5.50 4.67
CA TYR A 60 -1.29 5.56 4.64
C TYR A 60 -0.69 4.15 4.74
N LEU A 61 0.15 3.82 3.77
CA LEU A 61 0.95 2.60 3.76
C LEU A 61 2.34 2.92 4.31
N LYS A 62 2.75 2.22 5.37
CA LYS A 62 4.12 2.31 5.87
C LYS A 62 5.09 1.68 4.87
N VAL A 63 6.16 2.39 4.55
CA VAL A 63 7.27 1.90 3.71
C VAL A 63 8.52 1.63 4.55
N ASP A 64 9.49 0.90 4.00
CA ASP A 64 10.74 0.57 4.70
C ASP A 64 11.71 1.75 4.65
N ASP A 65 12.30 2.10 5.79
CA ASP A 65 13.34 3.12 5.86
C ASP A 65 14.59 2.68 5.09
N ASN A 66 15.12 3.57 4.26
CA ASN A 66 16.34 3.36 3.51
C ASN A 66 17.12 4.68 3.38
N PRO A 67 17.90 5.06 4.40
CA PRO A 67 18.57 6.36 4.46
C PRO A 67 19.66 6.53 3.37
N ASN A 68 20.02 5.47 2.66
CA ASN A 68 21.00 5.51 1.58
C ASN A 68 20.36 5.94 0.24
N LEU A 69 19.04 6.03 0.15
CA LEU A 69 18.33 6.46 -1.05
C LEU A 69 17.92 7.94 -0.96
N PRO A 70 17.85 8.67 -2.08
CA PRO A 70 17.34 10.05 -2.10
C PRO A 70 15.89 10.20 -1.61
N SER A 71 15.06 9.16 -1.76
CA SER A 71 13.70 9.12 -1.20
C SER A 71 13.67 8.86 0.31
N GLY A 72 14.77 8.37 0.89
CA GLY A 72 14.86 7.92 2.27
C GLY A 72 14.14 6.60 2.57
N VAL A 73 13.48 5.99 1.58
CA VAL A 73 12.61 4.81 1.75
C VAL A 73 12.65 3.88 0.54
N SER A 74 12.24 2.63 0.72
CA SER A 74 12.11 1.62 -0.34
C SER A 74 10.91 0.68 -0.13
N VAL A 75 10.51 0.01 -1.22
CA VAL A 75 9.63 -1.18 -1.16
C VAL A 75 10.53 -2.42 -1.20
N GLY A 76 10.42 -3.27 -0.19
CA GLY A 76 11.17 -4.52 -0.08
C GLY A 76 10.35 -5.78 -0.36
N PRO A 77 11.01 -6.96 -0.45
CA PRO A 77 10.32 -8.23 -0.67
C PRO A 77 9.33 -8.60 0.43
N GLN A 78 9.65 -8.27 1.68
CA GLN A 78 8.76 -8.54 2.81
C GLN A 78 7.46 -7.76 2.65
N MET A 79 7.54 -6.48 2.32
CA MET A 79 6.36 -5.64 2.07
C MET A 79 5.50 -6.17 0.91
N VAL A 80 6.10 -6.67 -0.17
CA VAL A 80 5.35 -7.30 -1.27
C VAL A 80 4.61 -8.56 -0.80
N ASN A 81 5.27 -9.41 0.00
CA ASN A 81 4.63 -10.61 0.54
C ASN A 81 3.50 -10.24 1.52
N ASP A 82 3.73 -9.27 2.41
CA ASP A 82 2.77 -8.83 3.42
C ASP A 82 1.59 -8.07 2.82
N PHE A 83 1.75 -7.49 1.63
CA PHE A 83 0.66 -6.84 0.91
C PHE A 83 -0.32 -7.84 0.28
N ILE A 84 0.01 -9.13 0.25
CA ILE A 84 -0.85 -10.20 -0.25
C ILE A 84 -1.46 -10.92 0.96
N VAL A 85 -2.78 -10.87 1.06
CA VAL A 85 -3.54 -11.41 2.20
C VAL A 85 -3.74 -12.92 2.06
N ASP A 86 -4.18 -13.36 0.89
CA ASP A 86 -4.45 -14.76 0.61
C ASP A 86 -4.32 -15.11 -0.87
N TYR A 87 -4.43 -16.41 -1.15
CA TYR A 87 -4.56 -16.97 -2.48
C TYR A 87 -5.69 -17.98 -2.51
N GLU A 88 -6.52 -17.91 -3.54
CA GLU A 88 -7.45 -18.96 -3.92
C GLU A 88 -6.93 -19.64 -5.19
N VAL A 89 -6.88 -20.98 -5.19
CA VAL A 89 -6.37 -21.78 -6.30
C VAL A 89 -7.47 -22.66 -6.84
N PHE A 90 -7.63 -22.67 -8.16
CA PHE A 90 -8.65 -23.45 -8.85
C PHE A 90 -8.05 -24.21 -10.04
N THR A 91 -8.46 -25.46 -10.22
CA THR A 91 -8.30 -26.17 -11.48
C THR A 91 -9.51 -25.94 -12.40
N LYS A 92 -9.27 -25.63 -13.67
CA LYS A 92 -10.31 -25.55 -14.72
C LYS A 92 -9.91 -26.35 -15.96
N LYS A 93 -10.91 -26.97 -16.61
CA LYS A 93 -10.72 -27.80 -17.81
C LYS A 93 -9.62 -28.87 -17.62
N ASP A 94 -9.50 -29.40 -16.41
CA ASP A 94 -8.57 -30.47 -15.99
C ASP A 94 -7.06 -30.18 -16.15
N LYS A 95 -6.69 -28.99 -16.63
CA LYS A 95 -5.30 -28.68 -17.00
C LYS A 95 -4.89 -27.22 -16.89
N ILE A 96 -5.76 -26.38 -16.32
CA ILE A 96 -5.54 -24.94 -16.15
C ILE A 96 -5.62 -24.63 -14.66
N THR A 97 -4.50 -24.19 -14.08
CA THR A 97 -4.49 -23.58 -12.75
C THR A 97 -4.83 -22.11 -12.88
N ILE A 98 -5.77 -21.64 -12.08
CA ILE A 98 -6.10 -20.22 -11.90
C ILE A 98 -5.78 -19.89 -10.44
N VAL A 99 -5.06 -18.79 -10.22
CA VAL A 99 -4.78 -18.27 -8.89
C VAL A 99 -5.34 -16.87 -8.78
N ILE A 100 -6.13 -16.62 -7.75
CA ILE A 100 -6.64 -15.30 -7.38
C ILE A 100 -5.94 -14.90 -6.09
N ALA A 101 -5.30 -13.74 -6.05
CA ALA A 101 -4.74 -13.17 -4.83
C ALA A 101 -5.55 -11.96 -4.38
N THR A 102 -5.87 -11.89 -3.09
CA THR A 102 -6.43 -10.69 -2.46
C THR A 102 -5.31 -9.86 -1.86
N LEU A 103 -5.29 -8.56 -2.15
CA LEU A 103 -4.32 -7.62 -1.58
C LEU A 103 -4.89 -6.92 -0.35
N VAL A 104 -4.03 -6.30 0.47
CA VAL A 104 -4.40 -5.60 1.71
C VAL A 104 -5.49 -4.53 1.51
N ASN A 105 -5.53 -3.90 0.33
CA ASN A 105 -6.54 -2.89 -0.02
C ASN A 105 -7.85 -3.48 -0.60
N GLY A 106 -7.99 -4.81 -0.63
CA GLY A 106 -9.12 -5.52 -1.21
C GLY A 106 -9.10 -5.65 -2.74
N PHE A 107 -8.05 -5.18 -3.42
CA PHE A 107 -7.88 -5.43 -4.86
C PHE A 107 -7.48 -6.88 -5.11
N THR A 108 -7.93 -7.45 -6.24
CA THR A 108 -7.63 -8.84 -6.59
C THR A 108 -6.79 -8.92 -7.86
N ILE A 109 -5.74 -9.75 -7.83
CA ILE A 109 -4.95 -10.10 -9.02
C ILE A 109 -5.27 -11.54 -9.40
N VAL A 110 -5.53 -11.78 -10.69
CA VAL A 110 -5.80 -13.12 -11.22
C VAL A 110 -4.69 -13.50 -12.19
N GLU A 111 -4.09 -14.66 -11.96
CA GLU A 111 -3.11 -15.28 -12.85
C GLU A 111 -3.55 -16.68 -13.24
N SER A 112 -3.02 -17.19 -14.36
CA SER A 112 -3.30 -18.56 -14.77
C SER A 112 -2.11 -19.23 -15.46
N SER A 113 -2.08 -20.55 -15.36
CA SER A 113 -1.11 -21.42 -16.00
C SER A 113 -1.85 -22.61 -16.60
N ALA A 114 -1.55 -22.94 -17.86
CA ALA A 114 -2.18 -24.04 -18.58
C ALA A 114 -1.13 -24.95 -19.20
N CYS A 115 -1.33 -26.26 -19.11
CA CYS A 115 -0.50 -27.23 -19.84
C CYS A 115 -1.22 -27.80 -21.08
N VAL A 116 -0.45 -28.37 -22.00
CA VAL A 116 -0.96 -28.95 -23.25
C VAL A 116 -1.74 -30.23 -22.97
N ASP A 117 -1.15 -31.12 -22.16
CA ASP A 117 -1.66 -32.46 -21.84
C ASP A 117 -2.05 -32.57 -20.35
N PRO A 118 -3.32 -32.93 -20.02
CA PRO A 118 -3.75 -33.17 -18.64
C PRO A 118 -2.91 -34.22 -17.89
N VAL A 119 -2.32 -35.21 -18.59
CA VAL A 119 -1.47 -36.23 -17.94
C VAL A 119 -0.22 -35.62 -17.32
N ASN A 120 0.25 -34.48 -17.85
CA ASN A 120 1.38 -33.73 -17.34
C ASN A 120 0.94 -32.53 -16.46
N TYR A 121 -0.33 -32.47 -16.07
CA TYR A 121 -0.83 -31.40 -15.22
C TYR A 121 -0.38 -31.57 -13.76
N ASN A 122 0.04 -30.47 -13.15
CA ASN A 122 0.34 -30.40 -11.72
C ASN A 122 -0.15 -29.03 -11.20
N GLU A 123 -1.18 -29.04 -10.34
CA GLU A 123 -1.79 -27.82 -9.80
C GLU A 123 -0.79 -27.01 -8.97
N GLU A 124 0.03 -27.67 -8.15
CA GLU A 124 1.02 -27.03 -7.27
C GLU A 124 2.06 -26.24 -8.07
N ILE A 125 2.65 -26.86 -9.11
CA ILE A 125 3.61 -26.19 -9.99
C ILE A 125 2.95 -25.00 -10.70
N GLY A 126 1.73 -25.20 -11.21
CA GLY A 126 0.97 -24.12 -11.83
C GLY A 126 0.69 -22.97 -10.87
N ALA A 127 0.34 -23.28 -9.63
CA ALA A 127 0.03 -22.31 -8.60
C ALA A 127 1.28 -21.51 -8.20
N GLU A 128 2.42 -22.15 -7.99
CA GLU A 128 3.67 -21.46 -7.65
C GLU A 128 4.13 -20.52 -8.76
N ILE A 129 4.00 -20.92 -10.04
CA ILE A 129 4.27 -20.03 -11.18
C ILE A 129 3.36 -18.80 -11.15
N CYS A 130 2.06 -19.01 -10.90
CA CYS A 130 1.10 -17.91 -10.82
C CYS A 130 1.38 -16.99 -9.62
N LYS A 131 1.64 -17.53 -8.43
CA LYS A 131 1.98 -16.75 -7.23
C LYS A 131 3.23 -15.90 -7.45
N GLU A 132 4.25 -16.43 -8.11
CA GLU A 132 5.45 -15.67 -8.43
C GLU A 132 5.15 -14.51 -9.41
N ARG A 133 4.32 -14.74 -10.44
CA ARG A 133 3.87 -13.65 -11.33
C ARG A 133 3.05 -12.60 -10.58
N ILE A 134 2.18 -13.01 -9.66
CA ILE A 134 1.41 -12.10 -8.81
C ILE A 134 2.35 -11.24 -7.95
N LYS A 135 3.35 -11.84 -7.29
CA LYS A 135 4.35 -11.08 -6.51
C LYS A 135 5.07 -10.04 -7.36
N ASN A 136 5.44 -10.39 -8.59
CA ASN A 136 6.06 -9.45 -9.52
C ASN A 136 5.12 -8.29 -9.91
N GLN A 137 3.83 -8.56 -10.08
CA GLN A 137 2.83 -7.50 -10.31
C GLN A 137 2.67 -6.58 -9.09
N VAL A 138 2.55 -7.15 -7.88
CA VAL A 138 2.45 -6.36 -6.64
C VAL A 138 3.70 -5.51 -6.45
N TRP A 139 4.89 -6.07 -6.70
CA TRP A 139 6.14 -5.31 -6.68
C TRP A 139 6.09 -4.11 -7.62
N ASN A 140 5.66 -4.32 -8.86
CA ASN A 140 5.54 -3.25 -9.85
C ASN A 140 4.54 -2.17 -9.41
N GLN A 141 3.38 -2.57 -8.87
CA GLN A 141 2.34 -1.67 -8.40
C GLN A 141 2.79 -0.83 -7.20
N LEU A 142 3.42 -1.45 -6.19
CA LEU A 142 3.96 -0.74 -5.03
C LEU A 142 5.11 0.20 -5.44
N GLY A 143 5.95 -0.20 -6.39
CA GLY A 143 6.97 0.67 -6.97
C GLY A 143 6.38 1.87 -7.70
N PHE A 144 5.35 1.67 -8.52
CA PHE A 144 4.61 2.75 -9.19
C PHE A 144 3.96 3.70 -8.17
N LEU A 145 3.36 3.16 -7.10
CA LEU A 145 2.75 3.94 -6.03
C LEU A 145 3.79 4.81 -5.32
N LEU A 146 4.94 4.24 -4.93
CA LEU A 146 6.02 4.98 -4.29
C LEU A 146 6.61 6.07 -5.21
N GLN A 147 6.83 5.72 -6.49
CA GLN A 147 7.30 6.68 -7.50
C GLN A 147 6.34 7.88 -7.64
N THR A 148 5.03 7.60 -7.65
CA THR A 148 3.98 8.63 -7.69
C THR A 148 4.01 9.48 -6.43
N ALA A 149 4.10 8.84 -5.25
CA ALA A 149 4.14 9.52 -3.97
C ALA A 149 5.35 10.44 -3.80
N TYR A 150 6.51 10.03 -4.35
CA TYR A 150 7.78 10.74 -4.20
C TYR A 150 8.02 11.80 -5.28
N LYS A 151 7.57 11.60 -6.52
CA LYS A 151 7.84 12.55 -7.63
C LYS A 151 6.59 13.25 -8.18
N GLY A 152 5.41 12.89 -7.69
CA GLY A 152 4.14 13.38 -8.22
C GLY A 152 3.85 12.92 -9.65
N ILE A 153 2.78 13.49 -10.22
CA ILE A 153 2.39 13.31 -11.62
C ILE A 153 2.90 14.50 -12.43
N LYS A 154 3.63 14.24 -13.52
CA LYS A 154 4.15 15.29 -14.41
C LYS A 154 3.08 15.73 -15.39
N ASN A 155 2.88 17.04 -15.52
CA ASN A 155 2.14 17.63 -16.62
C ASN A 155 3.16 17.97 -17.72
N ASN A 156 3.04 17.31 -18.88
CA ASN A 156 3.79 17.68 -20.08
C ASN A 156 3.14 18.88 -20.77
#